data_AF-A0A7R9G7V9-F1
#
_entry.id   AF-A0A7R9G7V9-F1
#
_cell.length_a   1.000
_cell.length_b   1.000
_cell.length_c   1.000
_cell.angle_alpha   90.00
_cell.angle_beta   90.00
_cell.angle_gamma   90.00
#
_symmetry.space_group_name_H-M   'P 1'
#
loop_
_entity.id
_entity.type
_entity.pdbx_description
1 polymer ?
#
loop_
_entity_poly.entity_id
_entity_poly.type
_entity_poly.pdbx_seq_one_letter_code
_entity_poly.pdbx_strand_id
1 'polypeptide(L)'
;LLLAGLELLLAGLERLLAGLELLLAGLELLLAGVERLLAGEQDSSLSSGSGSSGGDSRDAPCDIGLVERLIRSHPVWFLPGIQRAGAFHLLQSKEEGNFVVRQSSQPDTMAISVRLPAGKGPYIEHYLIQAVDGQLSLESSDNRFDNIPQLIAHYSQCW
;
A
#
# COMPACT_ATOMS: atom_id res chain seq x y z
N LEU A 1 -23.74 -30.09 20.67
CA LEU A 1 -22.37 -29.77 21.15
C LEU A 1 -21.30 -30.33 20.22
N LEU A 2 -21.31 -31.64 19.90
CA LEU A 2 -20.32 -32.26 18.99
C LEU A 2 -20.30 -31.65 17.57
N LEU A 3 -21.47 -31.35 16.98
CA LEU A 3 -21.55 -30.76 15.64
C LEU A 3 -20.98 -29.33 15.57
N ALA A 4 -21.32 -28.47 16.53
CA ALA A 4 -20.81 -27.10 16.60
C ALA A 4 -19.30 -27.03 16.86
N GLY A 5 -18.75 -28.00 17.61
CA GLY A 5 -17.30 -28.11 17.79
C GLY A 5 -16.56 -28.49 16.51
N LEU A 6 -17.17 -29.34 15.67
CA LEU A 6 -16.61 -29.74 14.37
C LEU A 6 -16.61 -28.57 13.38
N GLU A 7 -17.71 -27.81 13.31
CA GLU A 7 -17.81 -26.61 12.46
C GLU A 7 -16.76 -25.56 12.81
N LEU A 8 -16.50 -25.34 14.11
CA LEU A 8 -15.48 -24.40 14.55
C LEU A 8 -14.06 -24.90 14.24
N LEU A 9 -13.83 -26.21 14.33
CA LEU A 9 -12.56 -26.82 13.93
C LEU A 9 -12.31 -26.65 12.42
N LEU A 10 -13.36 -26.85 11.61
CA LEU A 10 -13.29 -26.72 10.15
C LEU A 10 -13.05 -25.26 9.73
N ALA A 11 -13.79 -24.32 10.31
CA ALA A 11 -13.56 -22.89 10.09
C ALA A 11 -12.15 -22.46 10.56
N GLY A 12 -11.64 -23.05 11.63
CA GLY A 12 -10.26 -22.85 12.08
C GLY A 12 -9.23 -23.36 11.07
N LEU A 13 -9.47 -24.54 10.49
CA LEU A 13 -8.61 -25.15 9.47
C LEU A 13 -8.61 -24.34 8.17
N GLU A 14 -9.77 -23.88 7.71
CA GLU A 14 -9.88 -23.04 6.51
C GLU A 14 -9.13 -21.73 6.67
N ARG A 15 -9.21 -21.11 7.85
CA ARG A 15 -8.44 -19.89 8.16
C ARG A 15 -6.94 -20.14 8.23
N LEU A 16 -6.54 -21.31 8.72
CA LEU A 16 -5.13 -21.71 8.76
C LEU A 16 -4.60 -22.01 7.36
N LEU A 17 -5.41 -22.61 6.49
CA LEU A 17 -5.08 -22.86 5.08
C LEU A 17 -4.93 -21.54 4.32
N ALA A 18 -5.90 -20.62 4.45
CA ALA A 18 -5.84 -19.31 3.82
C ALA A 18 -4.63 -18.48 4.31
N GLY A 19 -4.27 -18.62 5.58
CA GLY A 19 -3.06 -18.02 6.14
C GLY A 19 -1.76 -18.60 5.55
N LEU A 20 -1.73 -19.92 5.30
CA LEU A 20 -0.61 -20.59 4.65
C LEU A 20 -0.46 -20.20 3.17
N GLU A 21 -1.56 -20.08 2.44
CA GLU A 21 -1.53 -19.62 1.04
C GLU A 21 -0.99 -18.19 0.94
N LEU A 22 -1.38 -17.31 1.87
CA LEU A 22 -0.88 -15.94 1.93
C LEU A 22 0.63 -15.89 2.28
N LEU A 23 1.07 -16.76 3.20
CA LEU A 23 2.50 -16.89 3.54
C LEU A 23 3.32 -17.37 2.34
N LEU A 24 2.79 -18.32 1.57
CA LEU A 24 3.45 -18.91 0.41
C LEU A 24 3.55 -17.89 -0.73
N ALA A 25 2.47 -17.16 -1.01
CA ALA A 25 2.49 -16.05 -1.97
C ALA A 25 3.48 -14.94 -1.56
N GLY A 26 3.59 -14.65 -0.26
CA GLY A 26 4.60 -13.72 0.26
C GLY A 26 6.04 -14.22 0.07
N LEU A 27 6.29 -15.53 0.22
CA LEU A 27 7.59 -16.14 0.01
C LEU A 27 8.01 -16.12 -1.47
N GLU A 28 7.09 -16.42 -2.38
CA GLU A 28 7.33 -16.33 -3.83
C GLU A 28 7.73 -14.92 -4.26
N LEU A 29 7.04 -13.90 -3.72
CA LEU A 29 7.37 -12.51 -4.00
C LEU A 29 8.77 -12.12 -3.47
N LEU A 30 9.14 -12.63 -2.29
CA LEU A 30 10.46 -12.39 -1.70
C LEU A 30 11.57 -13.07 -2.53
N LEU A 31 11.33 -14.29 -3.01
CA LEU A 31 12.27 -15.04 -3.82
C LEU A 31 12.46 -14.38 -5.19
N ALA A 32 11.37 -13.95 -5.84
CA ALA A 32 11.43 -13.14 -7.06
C ALA A 32 12.19 -11.82 -6.83
N GLY A 33 12.08 -11.21 -5.66
CA GLY A 33 12.87 -10.03 -5.27
C GLY A 33 14.38 -10.31 -5.16
N VAL A 34 14.76 -11.46 -4.61
CA VAL A 34 16.16 -11.89 -4.47
C VAL A 34 16.78 -12.22 -5.84
N GLU A 35 16.05 -12.89 -6.73
CA GLU A 35 16.51 -13.17 -8.10
C GLU A 35 16.82 -11.90 -8.88
N ARG A 36 15.99 -10.85 -8.72
CA ARG A 36 16.22 -9.54 -9.35
C ARG A 36 17.44 -8.82 -8.79
N LEU A 37 17.79 -9.07 -7.53
CA LEU A 37 18.99 -8.52 -6.91
C LEU A 37 20.27 -9.19 -7.42
N LEU A 38 20.20 -10.49 -7.69
CA LEU A 38 21.30 -11.29 -8.25
C LEU A 38 21.47 -11.06 -9.77
N ALA A 39 20.41 -10.71 -10.49
CA ALA A 39 20.40 -10.45 -11.93
C ALA A 39 20.76 -9.00 -12.34
N GLY A 40 21.15 -8.13 -11.39
CA GLY A 40 21.54 -6.74 -11.65
C GLY A 40 23.04 -6.60 -11.96
N GLU A 41 23.37 -6.55 -13.25
CA GLU A 41 24.71 -6.64 -13.83
C GLU A 41 25.37 -5.28 -14.13
N GLN A 42 26.68 -5.21 -13.89
CA GLN A 42 27.78 -4.51 -14.59
C GLN A 42 27.59 -3.20 -15.42
N ASP A 43 28.51 -2.27 -15.10
CA ASP A 43 29.29 -1.33 -15.95
C ASP A 43 28.73 0.02 -16.42
N SER A 44 29.29 1.11 -15.87
CA SER A 44 30.10 2.13 -16.59
C SER A 44 30.13 3.49 -15.86
N SER A 45 31.13 4.28 -16.21
CA SER A 45 32.03 5.02 -15.32
C SER A 45 31.91 6.57 -15.35
N LEU A 46 32.24 7.19 -14.20
CA LEU A 46 32.91 8.49 -13.93
C LEU A 46 32.42 9.81 -14.57
N SER A 47 32.08 10.81 -13.73
CA SER A 47 32.91 12.04 -13.56
C SER A 47 32.46 12.96 -12.39
N SER A 48 33.34 13.06 -11.39
CA SER A 48 33.79 14.20 -10.58
C SER A 48 33.01 15.53 -10.49
N GLY A 49 32.82 15.99 -9.24
CA GLY A 49 32.62 17.39 -8.86
C GLY A 49 32.65 17.59 -7.33
N SER A 50 33.80 18.04 -6.81
CA SER A 50 34.10 18.22 -5.38
C SER A 50 33.44 19.46 -4.73
N GLY A 51 33.16 19.37 -3.42
CA GLY A 51 32.86 20.52 -2.56
C GLY A 51 32.64 20.12 -1.09
N SER A 52 33.69 20.23 -0.27
CA SER A 52 33.70 19.93 1.16
C SER A 52 33.03 21.03 2.00
N SER A 53 32.33 20.64 3.07
CA SER A 53 32.39 21.32 4.38
C SER A 53 31.74 20.44 5.45
N GLY A 54 32.49 20.16 6.51
CA GLY A 54 32.21 19.11 7.49
C GLY A 54 31.13 19.40 8.53
N GLY A 55 30.76 18.33 9.22
CA GLY A 55 29.92 18.34 10.41
C GLY A 55 29.69 16.92 10.93
N ASP A 56 30.52 16.53 11.90
CA ASP A 56 30.25 15.66 13.05
C ASP A 56 29.23 14.51 12.91
N SER A 57 29.72 13.27 13.02
CA SER A 57 28.96 12.01 12.97
C SER A 57 27.83 11.97 14.00
N ARG A 58 26.59 12.13 13.53
CA ARG A 58 25.38 11.62 14.17
C ARG A 58 24.68 10.74 13.15
N ASP A 59 24.39 9.50 13.52
CA ASP A 59 23.61 8.52 12.75
C ASP A 59 22.69 9.19 11.72
N ALA A 60 22.97 9.02 10.43
CA ALA A 60 22.07 9.54 9.40
C ALA A 60 20.79 8.69 9.45
N PRO A 61 19.63 9.23 9.87
CA PRO A 61 18.39 8.50 9.73
C PRO A 61 18.19 8.28 8.23
N CYS A 62 17.68 7.11 7.87
CA CYS A 62 17.38 6.73 6.51
C CYS A 62 16.38 7.74 5.92
N ASP A 63 16.83 8.77 5.21
CA ASP A 63 16.01 9.82 4.60
C ASP A 63 15.30 9.29 3.33
N ILE A 64 14.42 8.31 3.54
CA ILE A 64 13.56 7.79 2.49
C ILE A 64 12.34 8.70 2.35
N GLY A 65 12.27 9.44 1.23
CA GLY A 65 11.15 10.34 0.91
C GLY A 65 9.79 9.61 0.94
N LEU A 66 8.70 10.36 1.11
CA LEU A 66 7.36 9.77 1.24
C LEU A 66 6.96 8.91 0.03
N VAL A 67 7.18 9.42 -1.19
CA VAL A 67 6.86 8.67 -2.42
C VAL A 67 7.67 7.38 -2.49
N GLU A 68 8.94 7.41 -2.12
CA GLU A 68 9.81 6.22 -2.09
C GLU A 68 9.33 5.20 -1.04
N ARG A 69 8.89 5.66 0.14
CA ARG A 69 8.24 4.79 1.14
C ARG A 69 6.98 4.14 0.59
N LEU A 70 6.14 4.89 -0.13
CA LEU A 70 4.94 4.35 -0.76
C LEU A 70 5.32 3.28 -1.79
N ILE A 71 6.27 3.55 -2.68
CA ILE A 71 6.73 2.59 -3.70
C ILE A 71 7.22 1.30 -3.03
N ARG A 72 8.10 1.39 -2.03
CA ARG A 72 8.66 0.20 -1.36
C ARG A 72 7.65 -0.59 -0.53
N SER A 73 6.59 0.07 -0.05
CA SER A 73 5.52 -0.57 0.72
C SER A 73 4.31 -0.94 -0.12
N HIS A 74 4.40 -0.90 -1.46
CA HIS A 74 3.27 -1.11 -2.36
C HIS A 74 2.39 -2.33 -2.02
N PRO A 75 2.92 -3.53 -1.74
CA PRO A 75 2.09 -4.70 -1.41
C PRO A 75 1.32 -4.59 -0.08
N VAL A 76 1.69 -3.65 0.79
CA VAL A 76 1.04 -3.45 2.10
C VAL A 76 -0.24 -2.65 1.97
N TRP A 77 -0.24 -1.63 1.12
CA TRP A 77 -1.36 -0.70 0.98
C TRP A 77 -2.11 -0.86 -0.35
N PHE A 78 -1.53 -1.50 -1.37
CA PHE A 78 -2.20 -1.79 -2.64
C PHE A 78 -2.75 -3.21 -2.63
N LEU A 79 -4.04 -3.33 -2.34
CA LEU A 79 -4.75 -4.59 -2.17
C LEU A 79 -5.92 -4.66 -3.16
N PRO A 80 -5.69 -4.87 -4.47
CA PRO A 80 -6.75 -4.82 -5.48
C PRO A 80 -7.85 -5.87 -5.24
N GLY A 81 -7.49 -7.03 -4.66
CA GLY A 81 -8.42 -8.14 -4.44
C GLY A 81 -9.40 -7.96 -3.28
N ILE A 82 -9.22 -6.96 -2.40
CA ILE A 82 -10.16 -6.74 -1.29
C ILE A 82 -11.29 -5.81 -1.72
N GLN A 83 -12.52 -6.14 -1.32
CA GLN A 83 -13.68 -5.31 -1.61
C GLN A 83 -13.92 -4.26 -0.51
N ARG A 84 -14.95 -3.42 -0.68
CA ARG A 84 -15.33 -2.36 0.27
C ARG A 84 -15.50 -2.88 1.69
N ALA A 85 -16.21 -3.99 1.86
CA ALA A 85 -16.42 -4.62 3.16
C ALA A 85 -15.11 -5.16 3.76
N GLY A 86 -14.22 -5.72 2.93
CA GLY A 86 -12.90 -6.19 3.36
C GLY A 86 -12.01 -5.06 3.85
N ALA A 87 -11.97 -3.93 3.13
CA ALA A 87 -11.25 -2.74 3.55
C ALA A 87 -11.79 -2.16 4.86
N PHE A 88 -13.12 -2.15 5.05
CA PHE A 88 -13.72 -1.74 6.31
C PHE A 88 -13.23 -2.61 7.48
N HIS A 89 -13.30 -3.94 7.34
CA HIS A 89 -12.88 -4.87 8.39
C HIS A 89 -11.38 -4.79 8.69
N LEU A 90 -10.57 -4.50 7.69
CA LEU A 90 -9.12 -4.35 7.84
C LEU A 90 -8.76 -3.03 8.52
N LEU A 91 -9.41 -1.93 8.16
CA LEU A 91 -9.09 -0.58 8.67
C LEU A 91 -9.77 -0.23 10.00
N GLN A 92 -10.88 -0.90 10.36
CA GLN A 92 -11.58 -0.61 11.63
C GLN A 92 -10.71 -0.88 12.87
N SER A 93 -9.75 -1.80 12.77
CA SER A 93 -8.80 -2.18 13.83
C SER A 93 -7.45 -1.44 13.72
N LYS A 94 -7.34 -0.47 12.82
CA LYS A 94 -6.13 0.32 12.57
C LYS A 94 -6.27 1.73 13.13
N GLU A 95 -5.12 2.38 13.31
CA GLU A 95 -5.03 3.79 13.73
C GLU A 95 -5.54 4.73 12.62
N GLU A 96 -5.90 5.93 13.04
CA GLU A 96 -6.34 7.03 12.15
C GLU A 96 -5.28 7.34 11.10
N GLY A 97 -5.72 7.63 9.87
CA GLY A 97 -4.84 7.87 8.73
C GLY A 97 -4.40 6.62 7.97
N ASN A 98 -4.62 5.40 8.50
CA ASN A 98 -4.38 4.19 7.71
C ASN A 98 -5.29 4.13 6.50
N PHE A 99 -4.72 3.69 5.38
CA PHE A 99 -5.43 3.57 4.12
C PHE A 99 -5.05 2.30 3.39
N VAL A 100 -5.92 1.91 2.46
CA VAL A 100 -5.63 0.91 1.43
C VAL A 100 -6.20 1.38 0.10
N VAL A 101 -5.52 1.02 -0.97
CA VAL A 101 -5.97 1.18 -2.35
C VAL A 101 -6.45 -0.18 -2.83
N ARG A 102 -7.67 -0.23 -3.36
CA ARG A 102 -8.33 -1.47 -3.80
C ARG A 102 -9.10 -1.27 -5.09
N GLN A 103 -9.53 -2.37 -5.72
CA GLN A 103 -10.48 -2.28 -6.83
C GLN A 103 -11.84 -1.76 -6.34
N SER A 104 -12.47 -0.92 -7.15
CA SER A 104 -13.84 -0.47 -6.90
C SER A 104 -14.87 -1.51 -7.36
N SER A 105 -16.10 -1.38 -6.88
CA SER A 105 -17.24 -2.11 -7.45
C SER A 105 -17.76 -1.47 -8.73
N GLN A 106 -17.32 -0.24 -9.01
CA GLN A 106 -17.61 0.45 -10.27
C GLN A 106 -16.62 -0.01 -11.35
N PRO A 107 -17.06 -0.14 -12.61
CA PRO A 107 -16.23 -0.62 -13.70
C PRO A 107 -15.01 0.28 -13.89
N ASP A 108 -13.85 -0.34 -14.16
CA ASP A 108 -12.59 0.31 -14.52
C ASP A 108 -12.12 1.43 -13.57
N THR A 109 -12.52 1.36 -12.30
CA THR A 109 -12.12 2.34 -11.28
C THR A 109 -11.49 1.66 -10.07
N MET A 110 -10.64 2.43 -9.40
CA MET A 110 -9.98 2.05 -8.16
C MET A 110 -10.59 2.87 -7.02
N ALA A 111 -10.30 2.52 -5.77
CA ALA A 111 -10.76 3.29 -4.61
C ALA A 111 -9.69 3.33 -3.52
N ILE A 112 -9.50 4.51 -2.93
CA ILE A 112 -8.81 4.67 -1.65
C ILE A 112 -9.84 4.51 -0.55
N SER A 113 -9.58 3.59 0.37
CA SER A 113 -10.33 3.46 1.62
C SER A 113 -9.44 3.96 2.75
N VAL A 114 -9.91 4.89 3.57
CA VAL A 114 -9.12 5.52 4.62
C VAL A 114 -9.87 5.52 5.95
N ARG A 115 -9.12 5.30 7.03
CA ARG A 115 -9.60 5.46 8.40
C ARG A 115 -9.53 6.93 8.81
N LEU A 116 -10.69 7.59 8.88
CA LEU A 116 -10.75 9.00 9.26
C LEU A 116 -10.76 9.18 10.78
N PRO A 117 -10.27 10.32 11.29
CA PRO A 117 -10.41 10.69 12.68
C PRO A 117 -11.86 11.05 13.03
N ALA A 118 -12.20 10.95 14.31
CA ALA A 118 -13.54 11.26 14.79
C ALA A 118 -13.97 12.70 14.42
N GLY A 119 -15.18 12.85 13.89
CA GLY A 119 -15.75 14.15 13.52
C GLY A 119 -15.32 14.72 12.16
N LYS A 120 -14.48 14.01 11.39
CA LYS A 120 -14.08 14.39 10.01
C LYS A 120 -14.84 13.67 8.90
N GLY A 121 -15.84 12.86 9.25
CA GLY A 121 -16.67 12.13 8.31
C GLY A 121 -17.09 10.77 8.84
N PRO A 122 -17.58 9.88 7.96
CA PRO A 122 -17.72 8.46 8.23
C PRO A 122 -16.42 7.85 8.77
N TYR A 123 -16.56 6.84 9.63
CA TYR A 123 -15.45 6.18 10.29
C TYR A 123 -14.42 5.60 9.29
N ILE A 124 -14.90 4.98 8.21
CA ILE A 124 -14.09 4.59 7.05
C ILE A 124 -14.70 5.28 5.84
N GLU A 125 -13.89 6.07 5.15
CA GLU A 125 -14.31 6.79 3.95
C GLU A 125 -13.71 6.14 2.70
N HIS A 126 -14.41 6.27 1.57
CA HIS A 126 -13.98 5.68 0.31
C HIS A 126 -14.01 6.71 -0.81
N TYR A 127 -12.86 7.02 -1.39
CA TYR A 127 -12.71 7.92 -2.51
C TYR A 127 -12.39 7.14 -3.78
N LEU A 128 -13.16 7.32 -4.84
CA LEU A 128 -12.86 6.70 -6.13
C LEU A 128 -11.65 7.37 -6.79
N ILE A 129 -10.75 6.54 -7.31
CA ILE A 129 -9.69 6.93 -8.21
C ILE A 129 -10.17 6.64 -9.63
N GLN A 130 -10.20 7.67 -10.45
CA GLN A 130 -10.56 7.63 -11.85
C GLN A 130 -9.30 7.80 -12.71
N ALA A 131 -9.26 7.12 -13.85
CA ALA A 131 -8.25 7.30 -14.87
C ALA A 131 -8.90 7.96 -16.09
N VAL A 132 -8.53 9.21 -16.37
CA VAL A 132 -9.04 9.99 -17.52
C VAL A 132 -7.83 10.45 -18.33
N ASP A 133 -7.80 10.12 -19.62
CA ASP A 133 -6.71 10.46 -20.53
C ASP A 133 -5.30 10.06 -20.03
N GLY A 134 -5.21 8.93 -19.32
CA GLY A 134 -3.95 8.42 -18.76
C GLY A 134 -3.51 9.09 -17.45
N GLN A 135 -4.28 10.05 -16.93
CA GLN A 135 -4.02 10.69 -15.65
C GLN A 135 -4.99 10.21 -14.57
N LEU A 136 -4.49 10.11 -13.34
CA LEU A 136 -5.27 9.69 -12.19
C LEU A 136 -5.79 10.88 -11.40
N SER A 137 -7.04 10.79 -10.93
CA SER A 137 -7.65 11.78 -10.02
C SER A 137 -8.62 11.15 -9.05
N LEU A 138 -8.95 11.87 -7.97
CA LEU A 138 -10.11 11.53 -7.15
C LEU A 138 -11.37 12.07 -7.83
N GLU A 139 -12.51 11.39 -7.64
CA GLU A 139 -13.81 11.79 -8.23
C GLU A 139 -14.25 13.23 -7.89
N SER A 140 -13.78 13.75 -6.76
CA SER A 140 -14.12 15.09 -6.25
C SER A 140 -13.01 16.11 -6.42
N SER A 141 -11.99 15.85 -7.26
CA SER A 141 -10.82 16.72 -7.38
C SER A 141 -10.35 16.94 -8.81
N ASP A 142 -9.88 18.16 -9.06
CA ASP A 142 -9.24 18.58 -10.31
C ASP A 142 -7.73 18.28 -10.34
N ASN A 143 -7.14 17.83 -9.22
CA ASN A 143 -5.73 17.43 -9.21
C ASN A 143 -5.53 16.15 -10.05
N ARG A 144 -4.44 16.13 -10.81
CA ARG A 144 -4.08 15.05 -11.73
C ARG A 144 -2.68 14.53 -11.43
N PHE A 145 -2.50 13.22 -11.54
CA PHE A 145 -1.26 12.54 -11.18
C PHE A 145 -0.91 11.46 -12.20
N ASP A 146 0.39 11.21 -12.36
CA ASP A 146 0.88 10.17 -13.29
C ASP A 146 0.72 8.76 -12.71
N ASN A 147 0.67 8.64 -11.37
CA ASN A 147 0.60 7.35 -10.69
C ASN A 147 0.01 7.48 -9.27
N ILE A 148 -0.42 6.33 -8.74
CA ILE A 148 -1.07 6.22 -7.43
C ILE A 148 -0.17 6.71 -6.28
N PRO A 149 1.14 6.35 -6.20
CA PRO A 149 2.02 6.90 -5.17
C PRO A 149 2.07 8.43 -5.12
N GLN A 150 2.12 9.11 -6.27
CA GLN A 150 2.09 10.57 -6.32
C GLN A 150 0.76 11.14 -5.84
N LEU A 151 -0.36 10.54 -6.25
CA LEU A 151 -1.70 10.92 -5.79
C LEU A 151 -1.79 10.82 -4.27
N ILE A 152 -1.38 9.70 -3.69
CA ILE A 152 -1.41 9.48 -2.23
C ILE A 152 -0.48 10.49 -1.52
N ALA A 153 0.74 10.66 -2.03
CA ALA A 153 1.72 11.56 -1.44
C ALA A 153 1.18 13.00 -1.36
N HIS A 154 0.48 13.46 -2.39
CA HIS A 154 -0.16 14.78 -2.40
C HIS A 154 -1.23 14.90 -1.30
N TYR A 155 -2.20 13.99 -1.25
CA TYR A 155 -3.30 14.07 -0.27
C TYR A 155 -2.89 13.74 1.17
N SER A 156 -1.74 13.12 1.38
CA SER A 156 -1.20 12.95 2.74
C SER A 156 -0.66 14.24 3.37
N GLN A 157 -0.42 15.27 2.55
CA GLN A 157 0.19 16.54 2.97
C GLN A 157 -0.80 17.72 2.91
N CYS A 158 -1.88 17.59 2.16
CA CYS A 158 -2.95 18.59 2.06
C CYS A 158 -4.08 18.24 3.05
N TRP A 159 -3.98 18.74 4.29
CA TRP A 159 -4.99 18.58 5.35
C TRP A 159 -5.43 19.94 5.90
#